data_AF-A0A1G9IEP8-F1
#
_entry.id   AF-A0A1G9IEP8-F1
#
_cell.length_a   1.000
_cell.length_b   1.000
_cell.length_c   1.000
_cell.angle_alpha   90.00
_cell.angle_beta   90.00
_cell.angle_gamma   90.00
#
_symmetry.space_group_name_H-M   'P 1'
#
loop_
_entity.id
_entity.type
_entity.pdbx_description
1 polymer ?
#
loop_
_entity_poly.entity_id
_entity_poly.type
_entity_poly.pdbx_seq_one_letter_code
_entity_poly.pdbx_strand_id
1 'polypeptide(L)'
;MRSTIAAGMLVGILAGFATEAKAEVPFFNATCPGRIEVHADQGGPVFINGSQARLKRFSSDYYEASQGRTTISISVNRDGSPSISYTRRGVGNGVCRVTSAGGNTRPRPERPPQYDDTQQPDRVDARMMPRFCQGEASAAFGVRPNRITVNMAFRSGRYYWVQGNYDGGRGVTFFNCRFDLRGNFIDVR
;
A
#
# COMPACT_ATOMS: atom_id res chain seq x y z
N MET A 1 -55.33 1.89 43.57
CA MET A 1 -56.15 2.18 42.36
C MET A 1 -55.43 3.23 41.53
N ARG A 2 -55.46 3.06 40.19
CA ARG A 2 -54.76 3.77 39.08
C ARG A 2 -53.45 3.08 38.63
N SER A 3 -53.48 2.01 37.82
CA SER A 3 -53.70 1.92 36.34
C SER A 3 -52.62 2.65 35.52
N THR A 4 -51.59 1.93 35.03
CA THR A 4 -51.44 1.23 33.72
C THR A 4 -51.09 2.13 32.54
N ILE A 5 -50.00 1.78 31.82
CA ILE A 5 -49.68 1.83 30.38
C ILE A 5 -48.18 1.46 30.30
N ALA A 6 -47.58 0.72 29.37
CA ALA A 6 -47.97 -0.25 28.33
C ALA A 6 -46.64 -0.67 27.64
N ALA A 7 -46.77 -1.54 26.64
CA ALA A 7 -45.80 -1.77 25.56
C ALA A 7 -44.62 -2.72 25.87
N GLY A 8 -44.89 -4.02 25.67
CA GLY A 8 -43.85 -4.91 25.17
C GLY A 8 -43.56 -4.63 23.70
N MET A 9 -42.33 -4.89 23.26
CA MET A 9 -42.05 -5.33 21.90
C MET A 9 -40.72 -6.08 21.87
N LEU A 10 -40.75 -7.23 21.21
CA LEU A 10 -39.61 -8.06 20.82
C LEU A 10 -38.56 -7.22 20.08
N VAL A 11 -37.29 -7.67 20.09
CA VAL A 11 -36.55 -8.09 18.88
C VAL A 11 -35.17 -8.60 19.32
N GLY A 12 -34.97 -9.91 19.16
CA GLY A 12 -33.65 -10.52 19.17
C GLY A 12 -32.95 -10.35 17.82
N ILE A 13 -31.70 -10.85 17.77
CA ILE A 13 -30.84 -11.00 16.60
C ILE A 13 -30.02 -9.74 16.26
N LEU A 14 -28.85 -9.65 16.90
CA LEU A 14 -27.65 -9.10 16.23
C LEU A 14 -26.86 -10.29 15.68
N ALA A 15 -27.35 -10.83 14.56
CA ALA A 15 -26.57 -11.74 13.73
C ALA A 15 -25.40 -10.95 13.12
N GLY A 16 -24.20 -11.52 13.26
CA GLY A 16 -22.98 -10.95 12.69
C GLY A 16 -23.09 -10.81 11.17
N PHE A 17 -22.89 -9.60 10.69
CA PHE A 17 -22.58 -9.37 9.28
C PHE A 17 -21.07 -9.54 9.12
N ALA A 18 -20.61 -10.78 8.94
CA ALA A 18 -19.34 -11.01 8.27
C ALA A 18 -19.57 -10.72 6.78
N THR A 19 -19.22 -9.52 6.34
CA THR A 19 -19.06 -9.26 4.91
C THR A 19 -17.79 -9.99 4.48
N GLU A 20 -17.94 -11.21 3.97
CA GLU A 20 -16.88 -11.83 3.18
C GLU A 20 -16.73 -10.98 1.91
N ALA A 21 -15.71 -10.11 1.92
CA ALA A 21 -15.27 -9.41 0.74
C ALA A 21 -14.96 -10.47 -0.32
N LYS A 22 -15.84 -10.57 -1.33
CA LYS A 22 -15.65 -11.51 -2.42
C LYS A 22 -14.32 -11.18 -3.09
N ALA A 23 -13.42 -12.16 -3.13
CA ALA A 23 -12.19 -12.05 -3.87
C ALA A 23 -12.53 -11.82 -5.35
N GLU A 24 -12.51 -10.56 -5.75
CA GLU A 24 -12.14 -10.17 -7.09
C GLU A 24 -10.63 -10.48 -7.26
N VAL A 25 -10.16 -10.62 -8.50
CA VAL A 25 -8.73 -10.91 -8.74
C VAL A 25 -7.92 -9.87 -7.97
N PRO A 26 -6.97 -10.29 -7.10
CA PRO A 26 -6.18 -9.34 -6.33
C PRO A 26 -5.32 -8.55 -7.29
N PHE A 27 -5.07 -7.28 -6.96
CA PHE A 27 -4.07 -6.51 -7.67
C PHE A 27 -2.71 -7.22 -7.61
N PHE A 28 -2.01 -7.38 -8.73
CA PHE A 28 -0.62 -7.84 -8.70
C PHE A 28 0.18 -7.47 -9.95
N ASN A 29 1.50 -7.48 -9.78
CA ASN A 29 2.49 -7.43 -10.83
C ASN A 29 3.41 -8.65 -10.73
N ALA A 30 3.60 -9.38 -11.83
CA ALA A 30 4.48 -10.53 -11.86
C ALA A 30 5.26 -10.65 -13.17
N THR A 31 6.45 -11.21 -13.09
CA THR A 31 7.27 -11.55 -14.26
C THR A 31 7.48 -13.05 -14.31
N CYS A 32 7.04 -13.69 -15.38
CA CYS A 32 7.29 -15.10 -15.61
C CYS A 32 8.54 -15.29 -16.50
N PRO A 33 9.24 -16.43 -16.38
CA PRO A 33 10.30 -16.80 -17.30
C PRO A 33 9.90 -16.63 -18.77
N GLY A 34 10.86 -16.24 -19.62
CA GLY A 34 10.59 -15.88 -21.00
C GLY A 34 10.11 -14.44 -21.20
N ARG A 35 10.35 -13.55 -20.22
CA ARG A 35 9.99 -12.11 -20.24
C ARG A 35 8.49 -11.88 -20.43
N ILE A 36 7.68 -12.70 -19.79
CA ILE A 36 6.22 -12.54 -19.79
C ILE A 36 5.86 -11.65 -18.61
N GLU A 37 5.33 -10.47 -18.89
CA GLU A 37 4.84 -9.55 -17.88
C GLU A 37 3.36 -9.77 -17.65
N VAL A 38 2.96 -9.91 -16.40
CA VAL A 38 1.57 -10.11 -16.00
C VAL A 38 1.18 -9.05 -15.01
N HIS A 39 0.08 -8.37 -15.31
CA HIS A 39 -0.48 -7.31 -14.48
C HIS A 39 -1.96 -7.62 -14.24
N ALA A 40 -2.42 -7.48 -13.01
CA ALA A 40 -3.83 -7.56 -12.68
C ALA A 40 -4.22 -6.33 -11.87
N ASP A 41 -5.30 -5.66 -12.31
CA ASP A 41 -5.94 -4.63 -11.54
C ASP A 41 -6.85 -5.24 -10.47
N GLN A 42 -7.05 -4.52 -9.36
CA GLN A 42 -8.04 -4.90 -8.35
C GLN A 42 -9.43 -4.92 -9.00
N GLY A 43 -10.13 -6.05 -8.92
CA GLY A 43 -11.39 -6.22 -9.66
C GLY A 43 -11.25 -7.03 -10.96
N GLY A 44 -10.02 -7.14 -11.49
CA GLY A 44 -9.77 -7.47 -12.90
C GLY A 44 -10.06 -6.26 -13.80
N PRO A 45 -9.40 -6.14 -14.97
CA PRO A 45 -8.88 -7.24 -15.81
C PRO A 45 -7.41 -7.64 -15.57
N VAL A 46 -7.02 -8.77 -16.16
CA VAL A 46 -5.63 -9.27 -16.17
C VAL A 46 -5.02 -9.02 -17.55
N PHE A 47 -3.81 -8.50 -17.59
CA PHE A 47 -3.02 -8.22 -18.78
C PHE A 47 -1.79 -9.13 -18.85
N ILE A 48 -1.47 -9.59 -20.04
CA ILE A 48 -0.25 -10.33 -20.36
C ILE A 48 0.48 -9.55 -21.46
N ASN A 49 1.72 -9.14 -21.19
CA ASN A 49 2.53 -8.27 -22.05
C ASN A 49 1.78 -7.00 -22.51
N GLY A 50 1.05 -6.36 -21.58
CA GLY A 50 0.29 -5.14 -21.83
C GLY A 50 -1.04 -5.31 -22.58
N SER A 51 -1.39 -6.53 -23.01
CA SER A 51 -2.67 -6.81 -23.67
C SER A 51 -3.61 -7.56 -22.73
N GLN A 52 -4.89 -7.17 -22.72
CA GLN A 52 -5.90 -7.80 -21.88
C GLN A 52 -6.04 -9.29 -22.23
N ALA A 53 -5.88 -10.14 -21.23
CA ALA A 53 -6.02 -11.59 -21.34
C ALA A 53 -7.47 -12.02 -21.07
N ARG A 54 -7.83 -13.19 -21.60
CA ARG A 54 -9.13 -13.79 -21.31
C ARG A 54 -9.08 -14.43 -19.93
N LEU A 55 -9.75 -13.81 -18.96
CA LEU A 55 -9.86 -14.32 -17.60
C LEU A 55 -10.99 -15.34 -17.48
N LYS A 56 -10.69 -16.51 -16.92
CA LYS A 56 -11.66 -17.53 -16.53
C LYS A 56 -11.53 -17.78 -15.04
N ARG A 57 -12.64 -17.61 -14.31
CA ARG A 57 -12.75 -17.99 -12.91
C ARG A 57 -13.11 -19.47 -12.81
N PHE A 58 -12.38 -20.22 -12.00
CA PHE A 58 -12.68 -21.63 -11.69
C PHE A 58 -13.19 -21.80 -10.26
N SER A 59 -12.74 -20.96 -9.32
CA SER A 59 -13.26 -20.88 -7.96
C SER A 59 -13.16 -19.46 -7.40
N SER A 60 -13.49 -19.27 -6.12
CA SER A 60 -13.25 -18.00 -5.39
C SER A 60 -11.78 -17.59 -5.41
N ASP A 61 -10.88 -18.57 -5.32
CA ASP A 61 -9.46 -18.36 -5.07
C ASP A 61 -8.58 -18.88 -6.21
N TYR A 62 -9.16 -19.30 -7.33
CA TYR A 62 -8.43 -19.82 -8.49
C TYR A 62 -8.98 -19.29 -9.82
N TYR A 63 -8.07 -18.74 -10.63
CA TYR A 63 -8.35 -18.08 -11.89
C TYR A 63 -7.30 -18.43 -12.93
N GLU A 64 -7.68 -18.38 -14.20
CA GLU A 64 -6.74 -18.48 -15.30
C GLU A 64 -6.90 -17.32 -16.28
N ALA A 65 -5.81 -16.64 -16.57
CA ALA A 65 -5.73 -15.63 -17.61
C ALA A 65 -5.03 -16.24 -18.83
N SER A 66 -5.72 -16.30 -19.97
CA SER A 66 -5.20 -16.90 -21.20
C SER A 66 -4.99 -15.87 -22.30
N GLN A 67 -3.83 -15.94 -22.94
CA GLN A 67 -3.50 -15.16 -24.14
C GLN A 67 -2.71 -16.03 -25.13
N GLY A 68 -3.29 -16.31 -26.29
CA GLY A 68 -2.68 -17.17 -27.31
C GLY A 68 -2.36 -18.57 -26.77
N ARG A 69 -1.06 -18.90 -26.71
CA ARG A 69 -0.54 -20.20 -26.21
C ARG A 69 -0.09 -20.16 -24.75
N THR A 70 -0.25 -19.02 -24.07
CA THR A 70 0.16 -18.79 -22.69
C THR A 70 -1.07 -18.77 -21.79
N THR A 71 -1.02 -19.54 -20.71
CA THR A 71 -2.01 -19.53 -19.64
C THR A 71 -1.30 -19.19 -18.34
N ILE A 72 -1.80 -18.19 -17.64
CA ILE A 72 -1.36 -17.80 -16.30
C ILE A 72 -2.39 -18.35 -15.31
N SER A 73 -1.93 -19.17 -14.38
CA SER A 73 -2.73 -19.67 -13.27
C SER A 73 -2.49 -18.79 -12.05
N ILE A 74 -3.58 -18.28 -11.47
CA ILE A 74 -3.56 -17.33 -10.35
C ILE A 74 -4.32 -17.99 -9.21
N SER A 75 -3.62 -18.32 -8.14
CA SER A 75 -4.20 -18.83 -6.90
C SER A 75 -4.09 -17.78 -5.80
N VAL A 76 -5.17 -17.52 -5.07
CA VAL A 76 -5.17 -16.61 -3.92
C VAL A 76 -5.01 -17.46 -2.66
N ASN A 77 -3.94 -17.22 -1.92
CA ASN A 77 -3.69 -17.89 -0.65
C ASN A 77 -4.62 -17.33 0.44
N ARG A 78 -4.76 -18.03 1.57
CA ARG A 78 -5.65 -17.59 2.67
C ARG A 78 -5.27 -16.23 3.27
N ASP A 79 -4.00 -15.82 3.15
CA ASP A 79 -3.51 -14.51 3.57
C ASP A 79 -3.77 -13.40 2.53
N GLY A 80 -4.44 -13.74 1.42
CA GLY A 80 -4.74 -12.85 0.30
C GLY A 80 -3.59 -12.69 -0.70
N SER A 81 -2.44 -13.33 -0.48
CA SER A 81 -1.31 -13.24 -1.42
C SER A 81 -1.56 -14.11 -2.67
N PRO A 82 -1.18 -13.64 -3.88
CA PRO A 82 -1.32 -14.40 -5.11
C PRO A 82 -0.10 -15.29 -5.34
N SER A 83 -0.35 -16.58 -5.58
CA SER A 83 0.59 -17.54 -6.13
C SER A 83 0.35 -17.63 -7.65
N ILE A 84 1.39 -17.36 -8.44
CA ILE A 84 1.24 -17.18 -9.89
C ILE A 84 2.16 -18.14 -10.62
N SER A 85 1.61 -18.94 -11.52
CA SER A 85 2.36 -19.80 -12.42
C SER A 85 1.95 -19.59 -13.87
N TYR A 86 2.82 -20.01 -14.79
CA TYR A 86 2.54 -19.92 -16.21
C TYR A 86 2.74 -21.28 -16.87
N THR A 87 1.96 -21.51 -17.92
CA THR A 87 2.13 -22.62 -18.84
C THR A 87 2.10 -22.08 -20.25
N ARG A 88 3.14 -22.39 -21.03
CA ARG A 88 3.20 -22.07 -22.46
C ARG A 88 3.22 -23.36 -23.26
N ARG A 89 2.13 -23.60 -24.02
CA ARG A 89 1.93 -24.85 -24.77
C ARG A 89 3.12 -25.13 -25.70
N GLY A 90 3.77 -26.28 -25.51
CA GLY A 90 4.90 -26.73 -26.31
C GLY A 90 6.24 -26.06 -26.01
N VAL A 91 6.33 -25.22 -24.96
CA VAL A 91 7.58 -24.56 -24.55
C VAL A 91 7.98 -24.92 -23.12
N GLY A 92 7.04 -24.90 -22.17
CA GLY A 92 7.30 -25.25 -20.77
C GLY A 92 6.36 -24.54 -19.80
N ASN A 93 6.58 -24.79 -18.51
CA ASN A 93 5.84 -24.21 -17.39
C ASN A 93 6.80 -23.70 -16.29
N GLY A 94 6.29 -22.87 -15.39
CA GLY A 94 7.06 -22.42 -14.23
C GLY A 94 6.30 -21.43 -13.35
N VAL A 95 6.97 -20.92 -12.33
CA VAL A 95 6.41 -19.97 -11.36
C VAL A 95 6.85 -18.55 -11.73
N CYS A 96 5.92 -17.60 -11.63
CA CYS A 96 6.19 -16.20 -11.89
C CYS A 96 6.71 -15.52 -10.63
N ARG A 97 7.65 -14.59 -10.78
CA ARG A 97 8.12 -13.77 -9.67
C ARG A 97 7.16 -12.62 -9.45
N VAL A 98 6.44 -12.64 -8.33
CA VAL A 98 5.54 -11.55 -7.91
C VAL A 98 6.39 -10.39 -7.41
N THR A 99 6.18 -9.21 -7.98
CA THR A 99 6.90 -7.97 -7.65
C THR A 99 6.04 -7.03 -6.82
N SER A 100 4.71 -7.13 -6.93
CA SER A 100 3.75 -6.41 -6.09
C SER A 100 2.46 -7.21 -6.03
N ALA A 101 1.81 -7.26 -4.86
CA ALA A 101 0.51 -7.90 -4.71
C ALA A 101 -0.32 -7.19 -3.63
N GLY A 102 -1.57 -6.87 -3.95
CA GLY A 102 -2.55 -6.22 -3.10
C GLY A 102 -3.32 -7.20 -2.22
N GLY A 103 -2.65 -8.22 -1.68
CA GLY A 103 -3.18 -9.02 -0.58
C GLY A 103 -3.01 -8.26 0.73
N ASN A 104 -3.81 -8.60 1.75
CA ASN A 104 -3.82 -8.04 3.10
C ASN A 104 -2.54 -8.38 3.88
N THR A 105 -1.41 -8.07 3.27
CA THR A 105 -0.11 -8.09 3.90
C THR A 105 -0.17 -6.88 4.83
N ARG A 106 -0.27 -7.12 6.14
CA ARG A 106 0.39 -6.21 7.10
C ARG A 106 1.71 -5.84 6.45
N PRO A 107 2.05 -4.56 6.25
CA PRO A 107 3.28 -4.21 5.59
C PRO A 107 4.36 -5.07 6.24
N ARG A 108 4.91 -6.04 5.50
CA ARG A 108 6.24 -6.54 5.81
C ARG A 108 7.01 -5.24 5.97
N PRO A 109 7.69 -4.97 7.10
CA PRO A 109 8.46 -3.75 7.23
C PRO A 109 9.25 -3.69 5.94
N GLU A 110 8.88 -2.77 5.06
CA GLU A 110 9.63 -2.56 3.84
C GLU A 110 11.02 -2.42 4.39
N ARG A 111 11.93 -3.30 3.96
CA ARG A 111 13.34 -3.08 4.27
C ARG A 111 13.50 -1.61 3.93
N PRO A 112 13.77 -0.72 4.92
CA PRO A 112 13.68 0.71 4.70
C PRO A 112 14.40 0.95 3.40
N PRO A 113 13.80 1.67 2.42
CA PRO A 113 14.39 1.82 1.10
C PRO A 113 15.87 2.02 1.32
N GLN A 114 16.67 1.06 0.81
CA GLN A 114 18.09 0.97 1.13
C GLN A 114 18.61 2.36 0.77
N TYR A 115 18.92 3.13 1.81
CA TYR A 115 19.29 4.52 1.67
C TYR A 115 20.69 4.45 1.09
N ASP A 116 20.75 4.50 -0.24
CA ASP A 116 21.96 4.74 -0.95
C ASP A 116 22.34 6.20 -0.65
N ASP A 117 23.28 6.36 0.28
CA ASP A 117 23.83 7.65 0.70
C ASP A 117 24.45 8.42 -0.48
N THR A 118 24.62 7.76 -1.65
CA THR A 118 25.14 8.37 -2.87
C THR A 118 24.07 8.92 -3.82
N GLN A 119 22.79 8.66 -3.57
CA GLN A 119 21.68 9.29 -4.31
C GLN A 119 20.82 10.11 -3.37
N GLN A 120 21.32 11.30 -3.04
CA GLN A 120 20.46 12.39 -2.59
C GLN A 120 19.59 12.76 -3.80
N PRO A 121 18.27 12.45 -3.83
CA PRO A 121 17.46 12.94 -4.92
C PRO A 121 17.45 14.45 -4.74
N ASP A 122 17.81 15.19 -5.79
CA ASP A 122 17.82 16.66 -5.79
C ASP A 122 16.47 17.28 -5.35
N ARG A 123 15.42 16.44 -5.22
CA ARG A 123 14.05 16.76 -4.80
C ARG A 123 13.46 15.66 -3.93
N VAL A 124 12.81 16.03 -2.84
CA VAL A 124 12.16 15.12 -1.90
C VAL A 124 10.71 14.87 -2.33
N ASP A 125 10.35 13.61 -2.58
CA ASP A 125 8.94 13.21 -2.80
C ASP A 125 8.09 13.52 -1.56
N ALA A 126 6.83 13.91 -1.73
CA ALA A 126 5.94 14.29 -0.63
C ALA A 126 5.82 13.20 0.46
N ARG A 127 5.96 11.91 0.09
CA ARG A 127 5.95 10.79 1.05
C ARG A 127 7.24 10.70 1.87
N MET A 128 8.35 11.20 1.34
CA MET A 128 9.66 11.23 1.99
C MET A 128 9.90 12.51 2.78
N MET A 129 9.13 13.58 2.54
CA MET A 129 9.24 14.86 3.26
C MET A 129 9.18 14.75 4.78
N PRO A 130 8.35 13.88 5.41
CA PRO A 130 8.38 13.70 6.86
C PRO A 130 9.74 13.20 7.36
N ARG A 131 10.28 12.17 6.72
CA ARG A 131 11.59 11.61 7.10
C ARG A 131 12.71 12.62 6.89
N PHE A 132 12.67 13.36 5.79
CA PHE A 132 13.63 14.44 5.53
C PHE A 132 13.54 15.55 6.58
N CYS A 133 12.32 16.01 6.88
CA CYS A 133 12.05 17.01 7.91
C CYS A 133 12.54 16.58 9.30
N GLN A 134 12.40 15.30 9.65
CA GLN A 134 12.92 14.75 10.90
C GLN A 134 14.45 14.88 10.98
N GLY A 135 15.17 14.66 9.87
CA GLY A 135 16.62 14.82 9.78
C GLY A 135 17.05 16.28 9.93
N GLU A 136 16.43 17.18 9.17
CA GLU A 136 16.71 18.62 9.24
C GLU A 136 16.39 19.21 10.62
N ALA A 137 15.27 18.83 11.23
CA ALA A 137 14.93 19.22 12.59
C ALA A 137 15.93 18.67 13.61
N SER A 138 16.42 17.44 13.41
CA SER A 138 17.45 16.84 14.27
C SER A 138 18.75 17.65 14.24
N ALA A 139 19.20 18.02 13.03
CA ALA A 139 20.39 18.85 12.84
C ALA A 139 20.20 20.27 13.40
N ALA A 140 19.05 20.90 13.13
CA ALA A 140 18.76 22.27 13.54
C ALA A 140 18.61 22.43 15.06
N PHE A 141 17.94 21.47 15.71
CA PHE A 141 17.60 21.55 17.13
C PHE A 141 18.51 20.71 18.04
N GLY A 142 19.47 19.97 17.48
CA GLY A 142 20.40 19.13 18.23
C GLY A 142 19.73 17.99 19.00
N VAL A 143 18.54 17.55 18.56
CA VAL A 143 17.78 16.46 19.19
C VAL A 143 17.88 15.20 18.36
N ARG A 144 18.01 14.04 19.02
CA ARG A 144 18.09 12.74 18.33
C ARG A 144 16.81 12.50 17.53
N PRO A 145 16.89 11.96 16.28
CA PRO A 145 15.71 11.78 15.41
C PRO A 145 14.58 10.97 16.07
N ASN A 146 14.92 9.97 16.88
CA ASN A 146 13.95 9.14 17.59
C ASN A 146 13.10 9.89 18.64
N ARG A 147 13.46 11.12 19.01
CA ARG A 147 12.66 11.98 19.90
C ARG A 147 11.83 13.02 19.16
N ILE A 148 11.90 13.00 17.82
CA ILE A 148 11.21 13.95 16.96
C ILE A 148 10.04 13.21 16.30
N THR A 149 8.84 13.74 16.51
CA THR A 149 7.62 13.27 15.84
C THR A 149 7.25 14.25 14.75
N VAL A 150 6.95 13.76 13.56
CA VAL A 150 6.53 14.57 12.40
C VAL A 150 5.25 14.00 11.82
N ASN A 151 4.39 14.89 11.34
CA ASN A 151 3.18 14.55 10.62
C ASN A 151 3.48 14.30 9.14
N MET A 152 2.48 13.84 8.40
CA MET A 152 2.58 13.77 6.94
C MET A 152 2.66 15.18 6.34
N ALA A 153 3.32 15.27 5.18
CA ALA A 153 3.36 16.52 4.43
C ALA A 153 1.96 16.88 3.92
N PHE A 154 1.56 18.14 4.12
CA PHE A 154 0.34 18.68 3.55
C PHE A 154 0.65 19.89 2.68
N ARG A 155 -0.10 20.05 1.59
CA ARG A 155 0.06 21.20 0.70
C ARG A 155 -0.74 22.38 1.25
N SER A 156 -0.10 23.54 1.38
CA SER A 156 -0.77 24.80 1.69
C SER A 156 -0.22 25.91 0.81
N GLY A 157 -1.08 26.45 -0.06
CA GLY A 157 -0.69 27.43 -1.07
C GLY A 157 0.38 26.88 -2.02
N ARG A 158 1.55 27.54 -2.04
CA ARG A 158 2.68 27.22 -2.91
C ARG A 158 3.77 26.37 -2.23
N TYR A 159 3.47 25.78 -1.09
CA TYR A 159 4.43 25.01 -0.31
C TYR A 159 3.84 23.68 0.16
N TYR A 160 4.72 22.72 0.38
CA TYR A 160 4.45 21.60 1.27
C TYR A 160 4.97 21.92 2.66
N TRP A 161 4.19 21.52 3.66
CA TRP A 161 4.49 21.72 5.07
C TRP A 161 4.50 20.38 5.78
N VAL A 162 5.48 20.19 6.64
CA VAL A 162 5.52 19.09 7.60
C VAL A 162 5.54 19.71 8.99
N GLN A 163 4.51 19.44 9.77
CA GLN A 163 4.45 19.82 11.18
C GLN A 163 5.15 18.76 12.02
N GLY A 164 5.94 19.18 12.99
CA GLY A 164 6.58 18.26 13.92
C GLY A 164 6.66 18.81 15.33
N ASN A 165 7.03 17.94 16.26
CA ASN A 165 7.30 18.30 17.64
C ASN A 165 8.36 17.39 18.25
N TYR A 166 8.98 17.85 19.33
CA TYR A 166 9.86 17.05 20.17
C TYR A 166 9.76 17.48 21.63
N ASP A 167 10.03 16.57 22.56
CA ASP A 167 10.13 16.88 23.98
C ASP A 167 11.58 17.22 24.38
N GLY A 168 11.85 18.48 24.70
CA GLY A 168 13.18 18.96 25.11
C GLY A 168 13.54 18.69 26.57
N GLY A 169 12.69 18.01 27.34
CA GLY A 169 12.83 17.84 28.79
C GLY A 169 12.34 19.03 29.61
N ARG A 170 12.01 20.16 28.95
CA ARG A 170 11.39 21.37 29.56
C ARG A 170 9.99 21.64 29.00
N GLY A 171 9.46 20.72 28.20
CA GLY A 171 8.20 20.86 27.48
C GLY A 171 8.31 20.48 26.00
N VAL A 172 7.14 20.40 25.36
CA VAL A 172 7.01 20.07 23.94
C VAL A 172 7.29 21.31 23.11
N THR A 173 8.24 21.19 22.17
CA THR A 173 8.53 22.21 21.16
C THR A 173 7.89 21.78 19.86
N PHE A 174 7.15 22.69 19.21
CA PHE A 174 6.57 22.47 17.88
C PHE A 174 7.39 23.19 16.83
N PHE A 175 7.49 22.59 15.65
CA PHE A 175 8.21 23.15 14.52
C PHE A 175 7.53 22.79 13.20
N ASN A 176 7.93 23.46 12.13
CA ASN A 176 7.46 23.26 10.77
C ASN A 176 8.64 23.19 9.81
N CYS A 177 8.67 22.16 8.97
CA CYS A 177 9.51 22.13 7.78
C CYS A 177 8.72 22.59 6.58
N ARG A 178 9.35 23.41 5.73
CA ARG A 178 8.75 23.88 4.48
C ARG A 178 9.54 23.35 3.30
N PHE A 179 8.80 22.95 2.27
CA PHE A 179 9.33 22.56 0.98
C PHE A 179 8.61 23.34 -0.13
N ASP A 180 9.30 23.64 -1.22
CA ASP A 180 8.65 24.17 -2.42
C ASP A 180 7.82 23.10 -3.15
N LEU A 181 7.08 23.50 -4.20
CA LEU A 181 6.27 22.57 -5.00
C LEU A 181 7.09 21.54 -5.79
N ARG A 182 8.41 21.73 -5.91
CA ARG A 182 9.31 20.80 -6.59
C ARG A 182 9.92 19.79 -5.61
N GLY A 183 9.69 19.96 -4.30
CA GLY A 183 10.24 19.10 -3.26
C GLY A 183 11.62 19.55 -2.75
N ASN A 184 12.05 20.78 -3.05
CA ASN A 184 13.25 21.33 -2.44
C ASN A 184 12.94 21.77 -1.02
N PHE A 185 13.79 21.39 -0.07
CA PHE A 185 13.70 21.87 1.31
C PHE A 185 14.07 23.36 1.38
N ILE A 186 13.30 24.15 2.12
CA ILE A 186 13.50 25.59 2.27
C ILE A 186 14.04 25.89 3.67
N ASP A 187 13.31 25.50 4.71
CA ASP A 187 13.64 25.79 6.10
C ASP A 187 12.91 24.89 7.10
N VAL A 188 13.46 24.85 8.32
CA VAL A 188 12.83 24.33 9.54
C VAL A 188 12.77 25.45 10.58
N ARG A 189 11.61 25.62 11.21
CA ARG A 189 11.34 26.70 12.17
C ARG A 189 10.37 26.30 13.25
#